data_AF-A0AAN6W8T6-F1
#
_entry.id   AF-A0AAN6W8T6-F1
#
_cell.length_a   1.000
_cell.length_b   1.000
_cell.length_c   1.000
_cell.angle_alpha   90.00
_cell.angle_beta   90.00
_cell.angle_gamma   90.00
#
_symmetry.space_group_name_H-M   'P 1'
#
loop_
_entity.id
_entity.type
_entity.pdbx_description
1 polymer ?
#
loop_
_entity_poly.entity_id
_entity_poly.type
_entity_poly.pdbx_seq_one_letter_code
_entity_poly.pdbx_strand_id
1 'polypeptide(L)'
;VAAVLYGITGRPSDNSQEAFLAIGYAWRDRSPPFSAHWAPGHMGIEGNEAADVQAGLGGSLPDPGFPPALTAVKARARALKREAWKEWWSTNRPERYARLAIPGPGKRPPPELSLARKTLHHLLAERTGHGDFEAYHLRFGHEVYRTCRCGQPTAVEHFAECAEARVRGPWGSEIRRALRRPQRLLGKDWKKYAEWVESTGAYDPAEEEE
;
A
#
# COMPACT_ATOMS: atom_id res chain seq x y z
N VAL A 1 -5.21 2.38 -30.12
CA VAL A 1 -5.69 1.28 -30.99
C VAL A 1 -7.19 1.05 -30.87
N ALA A 2 -7.77 0.85 -29.66
CA ALA A 2 -9.23 0.72 -29.51
C ALA A 2 -10.03 1.96 -30.01
N ALA A 3 -9.51 3.17 -29.80
CA ALA A 3 -10.12 4.41 -30.31
C ALA A 3 -10.02 4.58 -31.84
N VAL A 4 -9.02 3.98 -32.50
CA VAL A 4 -8.78 4.14 -33.95
C VAL A 4 -9.82 3.34 -34.73
N LEU A 5 -10.14 2.13 -34.28
CA LEU A 5 -11.15 1.30 -34.92
C LEU A 5 -12.58 1.70 -34.55
N TYR A 6 -12.75 2.23 -33.35
CA TYR A 6 -13.97 2.93 -32.97
C TYR A 6 -14.32 4.05 -33.98
N GLY A 7 -13.34 4.86 -34.40
CA GLY A 7 -13.53 5.92 -35.40
C GLY A 7 -13.79 5.42 -36.83
N ILE A 8 -13.40 4.19 -37.16
CA ILE A 8 -13.53 3.63 -38.52
C ILE A 8 -14.84 2.86 -38.71
N THR A 9 -15.29 2.11 -37.69
CA THR A 9 -16.41 1.16 -37.83
C THR A 9 -17.65 1.52 -37.02
N GLY A 10 -17.55 2.51 -36.12
CA GLY A 10 -18.66 2.90 -35.24
C GLY A 10 -19.09 1.79 -34.27
N ARG A 11 -18.26 0.75 -34.06
CA ARG A 11 -18.52 -0.34 -33.11
C ARG A 11 -17.27 -0.58 -32.26
N PRO A 12 -17.39 -0.65 -30.92
CA PRO A 12 -16.26 -1.00 -30.08
C PRO A 12 -15.89 -2.47 -30.30
N SER A 13 -14.61 -2.76 -30.58
CA SER A 13 -14.07 -4.12 -30.55
C SER A 13 -14.05 -4.65 -29.12
N ASP A 14 -14.38 -5.92 -28.91
CA ASP A 14 -14.38 -6.54 -27.57
C ASP A 14 -12.98 -6.55 -26.95
N ASN A 15 -11.95 -6.54 -27.79
CA ASN A 15 -10.55 -6.35 -27.39
C ASN A 15 -9.70 -5.74 -28.52
N SER A 16 -8.51 -5.23 -28.17
CA SER A 16 -7.59 -4.59 -29.12
C SER A 16 -7.04 -5.52 -30.20
N GLN A 17 -7.12 -6.84 -30.03
CA GLN A 17 -6.63 -7.82 -30.98
C GLN A 17 -7.61 -8.02 -32.15
N GLU A 18 -8.90 -8.15 -31.87
CA GLU A 18 -9.95 -8.15 -32.89
C GLU A 18 -9.84 -6.91 -33.78
N ALA A 19 -9.66 -5.78 -33.11
CA ALA A 19 -9.40 -4.50 -33.72
C ALA A 19 -8.20 -4.55 -34.69
N PHE A 20 -7.04 -4.99 -34.19
CA PHE A 20 -5.81 -5.13 -34.98
C PHE A 20 -5.98 -6.05 -36.19
N LEU A 21 -6.68 -7.17 -36.02
CA LEU A 21 -6.95 -8.14 -37.09
C LEU A 21 -7.86 -7.53 -38.17
N ALA A 22 -8.89 -6.78 -37.79
CA ALA A 22 -9.78 -6.10 -38.74
C ALA A 22 -9.01 -5.12 -39.66
N ILE A 23 -8.08 -4.35 -39.10
CA ILE A 23 -7.17 -3.50 -39.90
C ILE A 23 -6.34 -4.38 -40.82
N GLY A 24 -5.73 -5.45 -40.28
CA GLY A 24 -4.89 -6.37 -41.06
C GLY A 24 -5.60 -7.00 -42.26
N TYR A 25 -6.87 -7.38 -42.12
CA TYR A 25 -7.68 -7.88 -43.23
C TYR A 25 -8.00 -6.78 -44.24
N ALA A 26 -8.51 -5.63 -43.80
CA ALA A 26 -8.79 -4.50 -44.69
C ALA A 26 -7.54 -3.98 -45.43
N TRP A 27 -6.35 -4.18 -44.85
CA TRP A 27 -5.07 -3.83 -45.45
C TRP A 27 -4.72 -4.73 -46.65
N ARG A 28 -5.06 -6.03 -46.58
CA ARG A 28 -4.76 -7.01 -47.64
C ARG A 28 -5.61 -6.84 -48.89
N ASP A 29 -6.83 -6.35 -48.73
CA ASP A 29 -7.81 -6.29 -49.82
C ASP A 29 -7.84 -4.93 -50.56
N ARG A 30 -6.97 -3.97 -50.20
CA ARG A 30 -6.92 -2.63 -50.82
C ARG A 30 -5.99 -2.58 -52.04
N SER A 31 -6.43 -1.88 -53.09
CA SER A 31 -5.62 -1.51 -54.25
C SER A 31 -5.76 0.00 -54.53
N PRO A 32 -4.65 0.75 -54.68
CA PRO A 32 -3.26 0.31 -54.58
C PRO A 32 -2.83 -0.02 -53.13
N PRO A 33 -1.76 -0.83 -52.95
CA PRO A 33 -1.25 -1.17 -51.63
C PRO A 33 -0.66 0.07 -50.94
N PHE A 34 -0.87 0.18 -49.62
CA PHE A 34 -0.30 1.25 -48.79
C PHE A 34 0.79 0.71 -47.86
N SER A 35 1.87 1.48 -47.67
CA SER A 35 2.98 1.17 -46.77
C SER A 35 2.79 1.86 -45.42
N ALA A 36 3.09 1.15 -44.32
CA ALA A 36 3.18 1.75 -42.99
C ALA A 36 4.63 1.98 -42.60
N HIS A 37 4.93 3.15 -42.06
CA HIS A 37 6.23 3.51 -41.52
C HIS A 37 6.06 3.97 -40.08
N TRP A 38 7.04 3.68 -39.24
CA TRP A 38 7.09 4.22 -37.88
C TRP A 38 7.67 5.63 -37.89
N ALA A 39 7.08 6.52 -37.11
CA ALA A 39 7.59 7.87 -36.85
C ALA A 39 7.70 8.11 -35.34
N PRO A 40 8.74 8.80 -34.86
CA PRO A 40 8.85 9.18 -33.46
C PRO A 40 7.84 10.27 -33.10
N GLY A 41 7.20 10.15 -31.95
CA GLY A 41 6.26 11.16 -31.43
C GLY A 41 6.98 12.40 -30.87
N HIS A 42 6.31 13.56 -30.94
CA HIS A 42 6.78 14.84 -30.39
C HIS A 42 8.13 15.35 -30.92
N MET A 43 8.43 15.07 -32.19
CA MET A 43 9.69 15.44 -32.84
C MET A 43 9.55 16.54 -33.91
N GLY A 44 8.42 17.27 -33.97
CA GLY A 44 8.23 18.31 -34.99
C GLY A 44 7.84 17.78 -36.37
N ILE A 45 7.48 16.49 -36.50
CA ILE A 45 7.06 15.91 -37.79
C ILE A 45 5.63 16.37 -38.08
N GLU A 46 5.49 17.36 -38.96
CA GLU A 46 4.23 18.05 -39.25
C GLU A 46 3.02 17.11 -39.40
N GLY A 47 3.14 16.07 -40.23
CA GLY A 47 2.04 15.11 -40.45
C GLY A 47 1.70 14.27 -39.20
N ASN A 48 2.69 13.89 -38.39
CA ASN A 48 2.44 13.15 -37.16
C ASN A 48 1.84 14.05 -36.09
N GLU A 49 2.35 15.27 -35.94
CA GLU A 49 1.82 16.24 -34.97
C GLU A 49 0.40 16.67 -35.32
N ALA A 50 0.10 16.91 -36.60
CA ALA A 50 -1.25 17.18 -37.06
C ALA A 50 -2.18 16.00 -36.74
N ALA A 51 -1.74 14.76 -36.97
CA ALA A 51 -2.52 13.57 -36.62
C ALA A 51 -2.74 13.43 -35.11
N ASP A 52 -1.73 13.70 -34.29
CA ASP A 52 -1.82 13.68 -32.82
C ASP A 52 -2.80 14.74 -32.29
N VAL A 53 -2.77 15.96 -32.85
CA VAL A 53 -3.72 17.03 -32.53
C VAL A 53 -5.14 16.59 -32.86
N GLN A 54 -5.37 16.03 -34.05
CA GLN A 54 -6.69 15.52 -34.44
C GLN A 54 -7.16 14.37 -33.53
N ALA A 55 -6.26 13.46 -33.15
CA ALA A 55 -6.58 12.39 -32.20
C ALA A 55 -6.96 12.94 -30.81
N GLY A 56 -6.27 13.97 -30.32
CA GLY A 56 -6.58 14.66 -29.07
C GLY A 56 -7.94 15.37 -29.10
N LEU A 57 -8.24 16.06 -30.21
CA LEU A 57 -9.57 16.68 -30.42
C LEU A 57 -10.68 15.63 -30.43
N GLY A 58 -10.47 14.50 -31.12
CA GLY A 58 -11.40 13.37 -31.12
C GLY A 58 -11.64 12.79 -29.72
N GLY A 59 -10.62 12.73 -28.88
CA GLY A 59 -10.74 12.30 -27.48
C GLY A 59 -11.55 13.25 -26.58
N SER A 60 -11.76 14.49 -27.02
CA SER A 60 -12.53 15.51 -26.29
C SER A 60 -13.99 15.59 -26.74
N LEU A 61 -14.38 14.82 -27.77
CA LEU A 61 -15.77 14.76 -28.23
C LEU A 61 -16.66 14.09 -27.17
N PRO A 62 -17.96 14.44 -27.10
CA PRO A 62 -18.91 13.80 -26.19
C PRO A 62 -18.93 12.29 -26.39
N ASP A 63 -19.13 11.54 -25.28
CA ASP A 63 -19.30 10.09 -25.35
C ASP A 63 -20.48 9.78 -26.28
N PRO A 64 -20.22 9.10 -27.40
CA PRO A 64 -21.24 8.85 -28.41
C PRO A 64 -22.25 7.76 -28.02
N GLY A 65 -22.26 7.34 -26.74
CA GLY A 65 -23.30 6.51 -26.14
C GLY A 65 -23.03 5.00 -26.26
N PHE A 66 -21.78 4.62 -26.48
CA PHE A 66 -21.39 3.22 -26.65
C PHE A 66 -21.07 2.55 -25.31
N PRO A 67 -21.21 1.22 -25.22
CA PRO A 67 -20.78 0.49 -24.04
C PRO A 67 -19.26 0.66 -23.84
N PRO A 68 -18.80 0.90 -22.60
CA PRO A 68 -17.38 1.07 -22.31
C PRO A 68 -16.59 -0.21 -22.62
N ALA A 69 -15.36 -0.05 -23.12
CA ALA A 69 -14.46 -1.18 -23.35
C ALA A 69 -14.25 -2.00 -22.05
N LEU A 70 -14.08 -3.32 -22.18
CA LEU A 70 -13.89 -4.23 -21.04
C LEU A 70 -12.74 -3.79 -20.12
N THR A 71 -11.67 -3.22 -20.68
CA THR A 71 -10.54 -2.67 -19.93
C THR A 71 -10.95 -1.48 -19.05
N ALA A 72 -11.79 -0.58 -19.58
CA ALA A 72 -12.33 0.57 -18.86
C ALA A 72 -13.28 0.11 -17.74
N VAL A 73 -14.15 -0.87 -18.01
CA VAL A 73 -15.02 -1.49 -16.99
C VAL A 73 -14.20 -2.10 -15.87
N LYS A 74 -13.17 -2.89 -16.19
CA LYS A 74 -12.25 -3.49 -15.19
C LYS A 74 -11.50 -2.42 -14.41
N ALA A 75 -11.06 -1.34 -15.04
CA ALA A 75 -10.39 -0.22 -14.36
C ALA A 75 -11.35 0.46 -13.35
N ARG A 76 -12.59 0.73 -13.76
CA ARG A 76 -13.64 1.29 -12.89
C ARG A 76 -13.96 0.37 -11.73
N ALA A 77 -14.17 -0.92 -11.97
CA ALA A 77 -14.42 -1.91 -10.91
C ALA A 77 -13.27 -1.93 -9.87
N ARG A 78 -12.01 -1.89 -10.32
CA ARG A 78 -10.86 -1.81 -9.42
C ARG A 78 -10.81 -0.49 -8.65
N ALA A 79 -11.30 0.62 -9.20
CA ALA A 79 -11.38 1.90 -8.50
C ALA A 79 -12.46 1.87 -7.42
N LEU A 80 -13.67 1.41 -7.76
CA LEU A 80 -14.77 1.25 -6.81
C LEU A 80 -14.39 0.34 -5.64
N LYS A 81 -13.74 -0.80 -5.91
CA LYS A 81 -13.23 -1.68 -4.85
C LYS A 81 -12.25 -0.98 -3.90
N ARG A 82 -11.40 -0.07 -4.41
CA ARG A 82 -10.46 0.68 -3.56
C ARG A 82 -11.17 1.69 -2.68
N GLU A 83 -12.16 2.40 -3.20
CA GLU A 83 -12.90 3.38 -2.42
C GLU A 83 -13.78 2.70 -1.37
N ALA A 84 -14.50 1.64 -1.76
CA ALA A 84 -15.27 0.82 -0.82
C ALA A 84 -14.38 0.24 0.30
N TRP A 85 -13.15 -0.18 -0.02
CA TRP A 85 -12.19 -0.63 0.99
C TRP A 85 -11.78 0.48 1.97
N LYS A 86 -11.49 1.70 1.47
CA LYS A 86 -11.13 2.82 2.34
C LYS A 86 -12.27 3.21 3.27
N GLU A 87 -13.48 3.27 2.73
CA GLU A 87 -14.69 3.59 3.49
C GLU A 87 -14.94 2.51 4.57
N TRP A 88 -14.95 1.24 4.17
CA TRP A 88 -15.10 0.12 5.10
C TRP A 88 -14.04 0.15 6.20
N TRP A 89 -12.77 0.37 5.86
CA TRP A 89 -11.68 0.45 6.85
C TRP A 89 -11.87 1.63 7.80
N SER A 90 -12.29 2.79 7.31
CA SER A 90 -12.49 3.98 8.17
C SER A 90 -13.53 3.74 9.25
N THR A 91 -14.56 2.94 8.95
CA THR A 91 -15.68 2.63 9.85
C THR A 91 -15.41 1.39 10.72
N ASN A 92 -14.73 0.37 10.19
CA ASN A 92 -14.61 -0.96 10.84
C ASN A 92 -13.22 -1.23 11.43
N ARG A 93 -12.25 -0.31 11.29
CA ARG A 93 -10.92 -0.51 11.88
C ARG A 93 -11.01 -0.68 13.40
N PRO A 94 -10.18 -1.55 14.01
CA PRO A 94 -10.11 -1.67 15.46
C PRO A 94 -9.84 -0.32 16.12
N GLU A 95 -10.45 -0.06 17.27
CA GLU A 95 -10.30 1.20 18.02
C GLU A 95 -8.83 1.56 18.25
N ARG A 96 -8.01 0.55 18.56
CA ARG A 96 -6.58 0.75 18.78
C ARG A 96 -5.85 1.21 17.51
N TYR A 97 -6.18 0.64 16.35
CA TYR A 97 -5.61 1.08 15.08
C TYR A 97 -6.08 2.48 14.71
N ALA A 98 -7.31 2.86 15.07
CA ALA A 98 -7.79 4.24 14.94
C ALA A 98 -6.98 5.21 15.80
N ARG A 99 -6.76 4.88 17.08
CA ARG A 99 -5.97 5.67 18.04
C ARG A 99 -4.52 5.84 17.61
N LEU A 100 -3.92 4.79 17.05
CA LEU A 100 -2.55 4.79 16.52
C LEU A 100 -2.43 5.41 15.12
N ALA A 101 -3.55 5.84 14.51
CA ALA A 101 -3.61 6.36 13.15
C ALA A 101 -2.97 5.43 12.10
N ILE A 102 -3.11 4.12 12.27
CA ILE A 102 -2.57 3.12 11.35
C ILE A 102 -3.46 3.06 10.09
N PRO A 103 -2.88 3.25 8.89
CA PRO A 103 -3.64 3.16 7.65
C PRO A 103 -4.09 1.71 7.40
N GLY A 104 -5.19 1.56 6.66
CA GLY A 104 -5.64 0.23 6.24
C GLY A 104 -4.66 -0.41 5.26
N PRO A 105 -4.59 -1.74 5.21
CA PRO A 105 -3.71 -2.41 4.26
C PRO A 105 -4.07 -1.97 2.84
N GLY A 106 -3.04 -1.54 2.10
CA GLY A 106 -3.15 -1.11 0.72
C GLY A 106 -2.93 -2.28 -0.25
N LYS A 107 -2.78 -1.96 -1.55
CA LYS A 107 -2.38 -2.95 -2.56
C LYS A 107 -0.96 -3.47 -2.34
N ARG A 108 -0.07 -2.63 -1.80
CA ARG A 108 1.31 -2.99 -1.52
C ARG A 108 1.41 -3.45 -0.07
N PRO A 109 2.26 -4.44 0.22
CA PRO A 109 2.55 -4.81 1.58
C PRO A 109 3.09 -3.58 2.34
N PRO A 110 2.72 -3.41 3.62
CA PRO A 110 3.21 -2.30 4.42
C PRO A 110 4.73 -2.41 4.60
N PRO A 111 5.46 -1.27 4.62
CA PRO A 111 6.91 -1.27 4.74
C PRO A 111 7.40 -1.91 6.05
N GLU A 112 6.56 -1.97 7.08
CA GLU A 112 6.84 -2.70 8.33
C GLU A 112 7.23 -4.16 8.11
N LEU A 113 6.77 -4.81 7.03
CA LEU A 113 7.12 -6.20 6.74
C LEU A 113 8.59 -6.42 6.37
N SER A 114 9.36 -5.35 6.14
CA SER A 114 10.82 -5.46 5.95
C SER A 114 11.60 -5.58 7.25
N LEU A 115 10.93 -5.40 8.40
CA LEU A 115 11.57 -5.56 9.72
C LEU A 115 11.99 -7.00 9.97
N ALA A 116 13.01 -7.16 10.82
CA ALA A 116 13.35 -8.46 11.37
C ALA A 116 12.12 -9.08 12.06
N ARG A 117 11.96 -10.40 11.95
CA ARG A 117 10.78 -11.14 12.45
C ARG A 117 10.47 -10.81 13.91
N LYS A 118 11.49 -10.74 14.76
CA LYS A 118 11.35 -10.43 16.19
C LYS A 118 10.84 -9.02 16.42
N THR A 119 11.45 -8.01 15.79
CA THR A 119 11.02 -6.61 15.86
C THR A 119 9.59 -6.41 15.36
N LEU A 120 9.25 -7.04 14.22
CA LEU A 120 7.90 -7.01 13.67
C LEU A 120 6.88 -7.63 14.63
N HIS A 121 7.22 -8.76 15.26
CA HIS A 121 6.36 -9.42 16.23
C HIS A 121 6.02 -8.49 17.40
N HIS A 122 7.02 -7.84 18.01
CA HIS A 122 6.79 -6.89 19.11
C HIS A 122 5.99 -5.67 18.67
N LEU A 123 6.28 -5.10 17.50
CA LEU A 123 5.48 -3.99 16.96
C LEU A 123 4.01 -4.39 16.78
N LEU A 124 3.73 -5.59 16.27
CA LEU A 124 2.35 -6.08 16.08
C LEU A 124 1.66 -6.35 17.42
N ALA A 125 2.35 -6.96 18.38
CA ALA A 125 1.85 -7.14 19.74
C ALA A 125 1.49 -5.78 20.36
N GLU A 126 2.41 -4.81 20.27
CA GLU A 126 2.23 -3.45 20.75
C GLU A 126 1.20 -2.64 19.96
N ARG A 127 0.77 -3.04 18.75
CA ARG A 127 -0.32 -2.38 18.00
C ARG A 127 -1.68 -3.01 18.26
N THR A 128 -1.70 -4.32 18.41
CA THR A 128 -2.94 -5.10 18.58
C THR A 128 -3.33 -5.25 20.04
N GLY A 129 -2.38 -5.11 20.97
CA GLY A 129 -2.54 -5.47 22.38
C GLY A 129 -2.56 -6.99 22.62
N HIS A 130 -2.27 -7.78 21.58
CA HIS A 130 -2.26 -9.24 21.63
C HIS A 130 -0.81 -9.72 21.54
N GLY A 131 -0.20 -9.86 22.70
CA GLY A 131 1.15 -10.37 22.86
C GLY A 131 1.29 -11.09 24.20
N ASP A 132 2.52 -11.44 24.54
CA ASP A 132 2.91 -11.99 25.84
C ASP A 132 2.86 -10.86 26.90
N PHE A 133 1.65 -10.37 27.17
CA PHE A 133 1.35 -9.34 28.16
C PHE A 133 0.54 -9.94 29.30
N GLU A 134 0.80 -9.51 30.53
CA GLU A 134 0.13 -10.01 31.73
C GLU A 134 -1.41 -9.99 31.60
N ALA A 135 -1.97 -8.89 31.10
CA ALA A 135 -3.42 -8.76 30.92
C ALA A 135 -4.04 -9.86 30.02
N TYR A 136 -3.29 -10.36 29.03
CA TYR A 136 -3.72 -11.48 28.20
C TYR A 136 -3.69 -12.79 28.99
N HIS A 137 -2.59 -13.07 29.67
CA HIS A 137 -2.44 -14.31 30.47
C HIS A 137 -3.47 -14.38 31.60
N LEU A 138 -3.73 -13.27 32.30
CA LEU A 138 -4.76 -13.18 33.33
C LEU A 138 -6.17 -13.45 32.76
N ARG A 139 -6.48 -12.91 31.58
CA ARG A 139 -7.80 -13.10 30.95
C ARG A 139 -8.08 -14.57 30.60
N PHE A 140 -7.04 -15.34 30.26
CA PHE A 140 -7.16 -16.73 29.83
C PHE A 140 -6.70 -17.76 30.88
N GLY A 141 -6.30 -17.31 32.08
CA GLY A 141 -5.91 -18.20 33.18
C GLY A 141 -4.61 -18.96 32.95
N HIS A 142 -3.65 -18.36 32.23
CA HIS A 142 -2.35 -18.98 32.01
C HIS A 142 -1.41 -18.73 33.19
N GLU A 143 -0.69 -19.75 33.67
CA GLU A 143 0.22 -19.65 34.84
C GLU A 143 1.58 -19.01 34.53
N VAL A 144 1.91 -18.82 33.24
CA VAL A 144 3.17 -18.20 32.83
C VAL A 144 2.98 -16.69 32.75
N TYR A 145 3.62 -15.96 33.65
CA TYR A 145 3.66 -14.49 33.65
C TYR A 145 5.09 -14.02 33.40
N ARG A 146 5.37 -13.52 32.21
CA ARG A 146 6.64 -12.87 31.95
C ARG A 146 6.62 -11.46 32.54
N THR A 147 7.57 -11.19 33.43
CA THR A 147 7.91 -9.83 33.85
C THR A 147 8.94 -9.26 32.88
N CYS A 148 8.89 -7.95 32.67
CA CYS A 148 9.98 -7.24 32.01
C CYS A 148 11.26 -7.36 32.85
N ARG A 149 12.44 -7.21 32.24
CA ARG A 149 13.72 -7.18 32.97
C ARG A 149 13.79 -6.09 34.05
N CYS A 150 12.95 -5.05 33.97
CA CYS A 150 12.80 -4.05 35.03
C CYS A 150 11.97 -4.53 36.25
N GLY A 151 11.51 -5.78 36.26
CA GLY A 151 10.73 -6.39 37.33
C GLY A 151 9.22 -6.05 37.29
N GLN A 152 8.78 -5.18 36.39
CA GLN A 152 7.34 -4.86 36.23
C GLN A 152 6.63 -5.86 35.31
N PRO A 153 5.31 -6.06 35.48
CA PRO A 153 4.54 -6.87 34.55
C PRO A 153 4.63 -6.37 33.11
N THR A 154 4.62 -7.30 32.15
CA THR A 154 4.58 -6.96 30.73
C THR A 154 3.21 -6.35 30.40
N ALA A 155 3.22 -5.10 29.97
CA ALA A 155 2.02 -4.39 29.57
C ALA A 155 2.24 -3.71 28.22
N VAL A 156 1.13 -3.45 27.55
CA VAL A 156 1.10 -2.65 26.33
C VAL A 156 1.68 -1.26 26.64
N GLU A 157 2.53 -0.73 25.75
CA GLU A 157 3.19 0.57 25.89
C GLU A 157 4.21 0.66 27.06
N HIS A 158 4.47 -0.44 27.79
CA HIS A 158 5.42 -0.47 28.92
C HIS A 158 6.82 0.03 28.53
N PHE A 159 7.24 -0.17 27.28
CA PHE A 159 8.54 0.31 26.77
C PHE A 159 8.76 1.82 26.93
N ALA A 160 7.70 2.63 26.99
CA ALA A 160 7.81 4.08 27.21
C ALA A 160 8.20 4.46 28.65
N GLU A 161 7.90 3.57 29.60
CA GLU A 161 8.02 3.80 31.03
C GLU A 161 9.08 2.90 31.69
N CYS A 162 9.49 1.83 31.01
CA CYS A 162 10.49 0.87 31.48
C CYS A 162 11.81 1.57 31.85
N ALA A 163 12.21 1.42 33.12
CA ALA A 163 13.44 2.01 33.65
C ALA A 163 14.70 1.37 33.04
N GLU A 164 14.73 0.05 32.87
CA GLU A 164 15.86 -0.66 32.25
C GLU A 164 16.05 -0.27 30.80
N ALA A 165 14.95 -0.19 30.04
CA ALA A 165 14.97 0.36 28.69
C ALA A 165 15.63 1.73 28.71
N ARG A 166 15.14 2.65 29.57
CA ARG A 166 15.65 4.02 29.78
C ARG A 166 17.13 4.15 30.09
N VAL A 167 17.78 3.10 30.57
CA VAL A 167 19.22 3.10 30.84
C VAL A 167 20.00 2.58 29.63
N ARG A 168 19.52 1.51 28.99
CA ARG A 168 20.25 0.78 27.94
C ARG A 168 20.19 1.43 26.55
N GLY A 169 19.14 2.21 26.27
CA GLY A 169 18.98 2.77 24.94
C GLY A 169 19.99 3.87 24.59
N PRO A 170 20.32 4.05 23.30
CA PRO A 170 20.98 5.27 22.84
C PRO A 170 19.97 6.42 22.84
N TRP A 171 19.93 7.21 23.92
CA TRP A 171 18.93 8.28 24.08
C TRP A 171 19.26 9.53 23.30
N GLY A 172 19.02 9.52 21.99
CA GLY A 172 18.79 10.77 21.27
C GLY A 172 17.64 11.54 21.91
N SER A 173 17.75 12.87 22.04
CA SER A 173 16.69 13.73 22.60
C SER A 173 15.34 13.56 21.88
N GLU A 174 15.38 13.15 20.61
CA GLU A 174 14.21 12.80 19.81
C GLU A 174 13.46 11.55 20.30
N ILE A 175 14.17 10.46 20.61
CA ILE A 175 13.54 9.22 21.08
C ILE A 175 12.90 9.47 22.45
N ARG A 176 13.59 10.20 23.35
CA ARG A 176 13.02 10.65 24.64
C ARG A 176 11.71 11.42 24.44
N ARG A 177 11.67 12.33 23.46
CA ARG A 177 10.47 13.11 23.15
C ARG A 177 9.36 12.23 22.56
N ALA A 178 9.71 11.28 21.70
CA ALA A 178 8.77 10.37 21.06
C ALA A 178 8.16 9.36 22.06
N LEU A 179 8.91 8.91 23.06
CA LEU A 179 8.42 8.03 24.12
C LEU A 179 7.39 8.69 25.04
N ARG A 180 7.34 10.04 25.10
CA ARG A 180 6.21 10.75 25.76
C ARG A 180 4.88 10.60 25.00
N ARG A 181 4.93 10.09 23.77
CA ARG A 181 3.77 9.85 22.90
C ARG A 181 3.94 8.47 22.24
N PRO A 182 3.87 7.37 23.00
CA PRO A 182 4.14 6.03 22.50
C PRO A 182 3.24 5.66 21.31
N GLN A 183 2.03 6.22 21.24
CA GLN A 183 1.13 6.02 20.10
C GLN A 183 1.73 6.50 18.76
N ARG A 184 2.58 7.53 18.77
CA ARG A 184 3.29 7.98 17.56
C ARG A 184 4.33 6.96 17.11
N LEU A 185 5.09 6.43 18.06
CA LEU A 185 6.08 5.39 17.83
C LEU A 185 5.42 4.11 17.30
N LEU A 186 4.26 3.73 17.81
CA LEU A 186 3.55 2.56 17.32
C LEU A 186 2.82 2.82 15.99
N GLY A 187 2.44 4.06 15.71
CA GLY A 187 1.79 4.48 14.48
C GLY A 187 2.77 4.93 13.40
N LYS A 188 2.82 6.24 13.18
CA LYS A 188 3.56 6.90 12.08
C LYS A 188 5.08 6.75 12.18
N ASP A 189 5.62 6.71 13.39
CA ASP A 189 7.07 6.73 13.67
C ASP A 189 7.62 5.34 14.02
N TRP A 190 6.99 4.27 13.52
CA TRP A 190 7.36 2.87 13.80
C TRP A 190 8.80 2.51 13.49
N LYS A 191 9.44 3.21 12.56
CA LYS A 191 10.88 3.03 12.28
C LYS A 191 11.74 3.37 13.48
N LYS A 192 11.39 4.44 14.20
CA LYS A 192 12.08 4.84 15.44
C LYS A 192 11.82 3.84 16.56
N TYR A 193 10.63 3.25 16.61
CA TYR A 193 10.35 2.13 17.51
C TYR A 193 11.23 0.93 17.19
N ALA A 194 11.33 0.53 15.92
CA ALA A 194 12.16 -0.60 15.50
C ALA A 194 13.64 -0.40 15.81
N GLU A 195 14.20 0.77 15.46
CA GLU A 195 15.57 1.16 15.79
C GLU A 195 15.82 1.12 17.31
N TRP A 196 14.87 1.59 18.10
CA TRP A 196 14.94 1.51 19.56
C TRP A 196 14.93 0.06 20.06
N VAL A 197 14.03 -0.80 19.56
CA VAL A 197 14.00 -2.22 19.94
C VAL A 197 15.32 -2.92 19.64
N GLU A 198 15.85 -2.71 18.43
CA GLU A 198 17.06 -3.37 17.95
C GLU A 198 18.31 -2.87 18.67
N SER A 199 18.38 -1.59 19.06
CA SER A 199 19.53 -1.03 19.78
C SER A 199 19.52 -1.32 21.29
N THR A 200 18.34 -1.55 21.88
CA THR A 200 18.21 -1.71 23.35
C THR A 200 18.14 -3.17 23.80
N GLY A 201 17.74 -4.09 22.91
CA GLY A 201 17.38 -5.45 23.29
C GLY A 201 16.26 -5.47 24.35
N ALA A 202 15.39 -4.46 24.39
CA ALA A 202 14.44 -4.26 25.50
C ALA A 202 13.43 -5.42 25.69
N TYR A 203 13.24 -6.24 24.66
CA TYR A 203 12.39 -7.43 24.70
C TYR A 203 13.21 -8.74 24.64
N ASP A 204 14.54 -8.65 24.77
CA ASP A 204 15.37 -9.83 24.94
C ASP A 204 15.20 -10.38 26.36
N PRO A 205 15.20 -11.70 26.54
CA PRO A 205 15.20 -12.28 27.88
C PRO A 205 16.39 -11.74 28.68
N ALA A 206 16.25 -11.68 30.01
CA ALA A 206 17.42 -11.47 30.85
C ALA A 206 18.43 -12.58 30.54
N GLU A 207 19.71 -12.23 30.36
CA GLU A 207 20.76 -13.24 30.28
C GLU A 207 20.68 -14.04 31.58
N GLU A 208 20.48 -15.36 31.47
CA GLU A 208 20.62 -16.26 32.60
C GLU A 208 22.09 -16.19 33.00
N GLU A 209 22.38 -15.66 34.19
CA GLU A 209 23.71 -15.74 34.77
C GLU A 209 24.03 -17.22 34.98
N GLU A 210 24.95 -17.78 34.17
CA GLU A 210 25.59 -19.10 34.40
C GLU A 210 26.44 -19.10 35.67
#